data_AF-A0A9D0VZA8-F1
#
_entry.id   AF-A0A9D0VZA8-F1
#
_cell.length_a   1.000
_cell.length_b   1.000
_cell.length_c   1.000
_cell.angle_alpha   90.00
_cell.angle_beta   90.00
_cell.angle_gamma   90.00
#
_symmetry.space_group_name_H-M   'P 1'
#
loop_
_entity.id
_entity.type
_entity.pdbx_description
1 polymer ?
#
loop_
_entity_poly.entity_id
_entity_poly.type
_entity_poly.pdbx_seq_one_letter_code
_entity_poly.pdbx_strand_id
1 'polypeptide(L)'
;MCGICGEMRIDGSRPEPAVLDRMLPPLASRGPDHEGRYLNGPVALGHRRLSVIDLSHASDQPWVDEALELALVFNGAIYNYRELREELRGKGHAFVSDGDTEVVLRAYAEWGEDCVTRLHGMFAFVVWDGRRRQLVLARDRFGIKPLYYSHSRAHFRFASTSQSLLAGGGVDRCIDPVALHHHFTLHAVVPAPRTLLCGIRKLPPAHVMVVDARGRDRVHAYWELDARTPDGPASEWEWAELVREELREAVRRRRTVADVPVGVLLSGGLDSSLLVALLAEHGGSDLLTFSVGFEDHPHERGSEFEFSDQVAQRYGTRHHKIHIPNHEVLERLPEAIDHMSEPMSGQDAVAFYLLSERVSEHVKVVQSGQGADEVFGGYFWYPLMEQASGSDLERFRQFYFDRDHDEFLRLAADSCHGPDYTSALVAERLRRARADR
;
A
#
# COMPACT_ATOMS: atom_id res chain seq x y z
N MET A 1 10.43 2.97 -2.53
CA MET A 1 9.09 3.61 -2.65
C MET A 1 9.16 4.97 -1.98
N CYS A 2 8.48 6.04 -2.38
CA CYS A 2 8.56 7.27 -1.58
C CYS A 2 8.06 7.11 -0.12
N GLY A 3 8.49 8.02 0.75
CA GLY A 3 7.99 8.18 2.11
C GLY A 3 7.48 9.60 2.32
N ILE A 4 6.27 9.74 2.84
CA ILE A 4 5.67 11.04 3.18
C ILE A 4 5.47 11.15 4.68
N CYS A 5 5.61 12.36 5.22
CA CYS A 5 5.28 12.68 6.59
C CYS A 5 4.90 14.15 6.75
N GLY A 6 4.25 14.50 7.86
CA GLY A 6 3.98 15.89 8.17
C GLY A 6 3.22 16.12 9.46
N GLU A 7 3.18 17.39 9.86
CA GLU A 7 2.47 17.90 11.02
C GLU A 7 1.68 19.15 10.62
N MET A 8 0.41 19.21 11.05
CA MET A 8 -0.35 20.45 11.13
C MET A 8 -0.65 20.77 12.59
N ARG A 9 -0.30 21.97 13.03
CA ARG A 9 -0.70 22.50 14.34
C ARG A 9 -2.15 22.96 14.30
N ILE A 10 -2.91 22.52 15.29
CA ILE A 10 -4.33 22.85 15.44
C ILE A 10 -4.59 23.73 16.66
N ASP A 11 -3.59 23.92 17.52
CA ASP A 11 -3.59 24.81 18.68
C ASP A 11 -3.20 26.26 18.33
N GLY A 12 -2.97 26.56 17.05
CA GLY A 12 -2.56 27.87 16.57
C GLY A 12 -1.07 28.15 16.70
N SER A 13 -0.26 27.22 17.22
CA SER A 13 1.19 27.35 17.16
C SER A 13 1.72 27.05 15.75
N ARG A 14 3.03 27.21 15.55
CA ARG A 14 3.71 26.73 14.34
C ARG A 14 4.44 25.42 14.63
N PRO A 15 4.58 24.53 13.64
CA PRO A 15 5.44 23.35 13.78
C PRO A 15 6.88 23.79 14.03
N GLU A 16 7.57 23.09 14.93
CA GLU A 16 9.00 23.25 15.10
C GLU A 16 9.73 22.56 13.95
N PRO A 17 10.76 23.16 13.33
CA PRO A 17 11.56 22.49 12.30
C PRO A 17 12.07 21.10 12.70
N ALA A 18 12.41 20.96 13.99
CA ALA A 18 12.89 19.72 14.60
C ALA A 18 11.89 18.55 14.51
N VAL A 19 10.60 18.79 14.24
CA VAL A 19 9.63 17.69 14.03
C VAL A 19 9.99 16.89 12.79
N LEU A 20 10.37 17.54 11.68
CA LEU A 20 10.76 16.85 10.45
C LEU A 20 12.13 16.17 10.58
N ASP A 21 13.04 16.73 11.39
CA ASP A 21 14.32 16.09 11.71
C ASP A 21 14.14 14.72 12.38
N ARG A 22 13.01 14.51 13.07
CA ARG A 22 12.68 13.22 13.67
C ARG A 22 11.85 12.32 12.75
N MET A 23 10.91 12.90 11.99
CA MET A 23 9.95 12.12 11.20
C MET A 23 10.51 11.63 9.85
N LEU A 24 11.52 12.30 9.29
CA LEU A 24 12.14 11.93 8.01
C LEU A 24 13.11 10.74 8.08
N PRO A 25 13.99 10.59 9.09
CA PRO A 25 14.96 9.50 9.12
C PRO A 25 14.36 8.09 9.04
N PRO A 26 13.24 7.75 9.72
CA PRO A 26 12.59 6.44 9.56
C PRO A 26 12.07 6.14 8.15
N LEU A 27 12.00 7.15 7.27
CA LEU A 27 11.55 7.04 5.89
C LEU A 27 12.72 6.97 4.90
N ALA A 28 13.97 7.01 5.38
CA ALA A 28 15.14 7.15 4.52
C ALA A 28 15.33 6.01 3.51
N SER A 29 15.13 4.75 3.95
CA SER A 29 15.24 3.56 3.09
C SER A 29 14.15 3.47 2.04
N ARG A 30 12.99 4.10 2.30
CA ARG A 30 11.91 4.18 1.33
C ARG A 30 12.37 5.03 0.13
N GLY A 31 12.81 6.25 0.41
CA GLY A 31 13.21 7.23 -0.59
C GLY A 31 14.66 7.70 -0.41
N PRO A 32 15.64 6.99 -1.00
CA PRO A 32 17.06 7.31 -0.87
C PRO A 32 17.54 8.42 -1.81
N ASP A 33 16.78 8.78 -2.86
CA ASP A 33 17.27 9.64 -3.95
C ASP A 33 17.21 11.14 -3.61
N HIS A 34 16.23 11.58 -2.82
CA HIS A 34 16.09 12.99 -2.41
C HIS A 34 15.30 13.13 -1.10
N GLU A 35 15.64 14.14 -0.30
CA GLU A 35 14.87 14.57 0.87
C GLU A 35 14.39 16.00 0.67
N GLY A 36 13.09 16.25 0.84
CA GLY A 36 12.52 17.58 0.76
C GLY A 36 11.68 17.93 1.98
N ARG A 37 11.57 19.25 2.22
CA ARG A 37 10.92 19.82 3.40
C ARG A 37 10.17 21.08 2.99
N TYR A 38 9.00 21.27 3.58
CA TYR A 38 8.19 22.46 3.41
C TYR A 38 7.64 22.87 4.77
N LEU A 39 7.86 24.12 5.17
CA LEU A 39 7.28 24.69 6.38
C LEU A 39 6.60 26.01 6.01
N ASN A 40 5.29 26.09 6.22
CA ASN A 40 4.54 27.31 6.00
C ASN A 40 3.35 27.40 6.97
N GLY A 41 3.26 28.52 7.69
CA GLY A 41 2.19 28.75 8.64
C GLY A 41 2.05 27.62 9.68
N PRO A 42 0.87 26.95 9.77
CA PRO A 42 0.63 25.88 10.73
C PRO A 42 1.13 24.50 10.27
N VAL A 43 1.79 24.38 9.12
CA VAL A 43 2.07 23.08 8.48
C VAL A 43 3.55 22.87 8.19
N ALA A 44 4.00 21.63 8.44
CA ALA A 44 5.27 21.09 8.04
C ALA A 44 5.04 19.80 7.24
N LEU A 45 5.59 19.72 6.02
CA LEU A 45 5.54 18.53 5.16
C LEU A 45 6.97 18.06 4.87
N GLY A 46 7.18 16.75 4.94
CA GLY A 46 8.44 16.10 4.65
C GLY A 46 8.26 14.97 3.65
N HIS A 47 9.23 14.81 2.76
CA HIS A 47 9.23 13.78 1.74
C HIS A 47 10.61 13.14 1.56
N ARG A 48 10.63 11.81 1.40
CA ARG A 48 11.78 11.01 0.97
C ARG A 48 11.45 10.39 -0.38
N ARG A 49 12.24 10.69 -1.41
CA ARG A 49 11.97 10.34 -2.81
C ARG A 49 12.70 9.08 -3.24
N LEU A 50 11.98 8.19 -3.91
CA LEU A 50 12.55 7.23 -4.84
C LEU A 50 12.12 7.67 -6.24
N SER A 51 13.07 8.12 -7.07
CA SER A 51 12.81 8.66 -8.40
C SER A 51 12.53 7.53 -9.38
N VAL A 52 11.27 7.42 -9.80
CA VAL A 52 10.75 6.37 -10.70
C VAL A 52 10.09 6.97 -11.95
N ILE A 53 9.33 8.05 -11.79
CA ILE A 53 8.68 8.81 -12.86
C ILE A 53 9.24 10.23 -12.80
N ASP A 54 9.67 10.76 -13.94
CA ASP A 54 10.41 12.02 -14.11
C ASP A 54 11.61 12.12 -13.18
N LEU A 55 12.77 11.67 -13.62
CA LEU A 55 13.98 11.62 -12.78
C LEU A 55 14.59 12.99 -12.46
N SER A 56 14.03 14.07 -12.99
CA SER A 56 14.53 15.42 -12.76
C SER A 56 14.16 15.95 -11.38
N HIS A 57 14.81 17.05 -11.00
CA HIS A 57 14.49 17.82 -9.79
C HIS A 57 13.14 18.53 -9.88
N ALA A 58 12.54 18.68 -11.08
CA ALA A 58 11.23 19.30 -11.23
C ALA A 58 10.11 18.48 -10.58
N SER A 59 10.34 17.19 -10.36
CA SER A 59 9.44 16.27 -9.65
C SER A 59 9.87 16.00 -8.19
N ASP A 60 10.81 16.78 -7.65
CA ASP A 60 11.13 16.72 -6.23
C ASP A 60 9.96 17.25 -5.39
N GLN A 61 9.82 16.70 -4.20
CA GLN A 61 8.70 16.96 -3.31
C GLN A 61 9.20 17.39 -1.91
N PRO A 62 8.44 18.17 -1.13
CA PRO A 62 7.07 18.62 -1.37
C PRO A 62 6.91 19.51 -2.61
N TRP A 63 5.89 19.23 -3.44
CA TRP A 63 5.65 20.02 -4.64
C TRP A 63 4.70 21.18 -4.32
N VAL A 64 5.12 22.41 -4.56
CA VAL A 64 4.47 23.64 -4.10
C VAL A 64 4.09 24.51 -5.29
N ASP A 65 2.82 24.87 -5.36
CA ASP A 65 2.35 25.94 -6.25
C ASP A 65 2.00 27.16 -5.39
N GLU A 66 2.88 28.16 -5.39
CA GLU A 66 2.71 29.37 -4.59
C GLU A 66 1.52 30.22 -5.05
N ALA A 67 1.22 30.24 -6.35
CA ALA A 67 0.12 31.03 -6.89
C ALA A 67 -1.25 30.46 -6.46
N LEU A 68 -1.34 29.14 -6.39
CA LEU A 68 -2.52 28.43 -5.90
C LEU A 68 -2.55 28.26 -4.38
N GLU A 69 -1.45 28.58 -3.68
CA GLU A 69 -1.23 28.32 -2.25
C GLU A 69 -1.42 26.83 -1.89
N LEU A 70 -0.91 25.95 -2.74
CA LEU A 70 -0.99 24.51 -2.56
C LEU A 70 0.39 23.90 -2.33
N ALA A 71 0.47 22.91 -1.44
CA ALA A 71 1.66 22.08 -1.28
C ALA A 71 1.28 20.60 -1.19
N LEU A 72 2.01 19.73 -1.87
CA LEU A 72 1.73 18.30 -2.01
C LEU A 72 2.91 17.46 -1.52
N VAL A 73 2.60 16.40 -0.78
CA VAL A 73 3.46 15.22 -0.65
C VAL A 73 2.71 13.99 -1.10
N PHE A 74 3.37 13.14 -1.87
CA PHE A 74 2.77 12.04 -2.62
C PHE A 74 3.73 10.83 -2.66
N ASN A 75 3.22 9.68 -2.23
CA ASN A 75 3.86 8.38 -2.39
C ASN A 75 2.96 7.51 -3.26
N GLY A 76 3.37 7.27 -4.50
CA GLY A 76 2.55 6.50 -5.43
C GLY A 76 3.08 6.49 -6.86
N ALA A 77 2.22 6.02 -7.76
CA ALA A 77 2.34 6.15 -9.20
C ALA A 77 0.93 6.29 -9.77
N ILE A 78 0.67 7.35 -10.55
CA ILE A 78 -0.58 7.52 -11.29
C ILE A 78 -0.37 7.02 -12.71
N TYR A 79 -1.00 5.90 -13.07
CA TYR A 79 -0.79 5.23 -14.35
C TYR A 79 -1.39 5.97 -15.54
N ASN A 80 -2.44 6.77 -15.32
CA ASN A 80 -3.08 7.59 -16.34
C ASN A 80 -2.66 9.07 -16.30
N TYR A 81 -1.46 9.38 -15.76
CA TYR A 81 -1.04 10.76 -15.56
C TYR A 81 -0.86 11.54 -16.88
N ARG A 82 -0.50 10.86 -17.98
CA ARG A 82 -0.31 11.49 -19.29
C ARG A 82 -1.64 11.94 -19.88
N GLU A 83 -2.66 11.09 -19.79
CA GLU A 83 -4.03 11.39 -20.22
C GLU A 83 -4.62 12.53 -19.39
N LEU A 84 -4.46 12.47 -18.06
CA LEU A 84 -4.93 13.53 -17.15
C LEU A 84 -4.19 14.85 -17.39
N ARG A 85 -2.90 14.81 -17.70
CA ARG A 85 -2.11 16.00 -18.04
C ARG A 85 -2.69 16.71 -19.27
N GLU A 86 -3.02 15.97 -20.33
CA GLU A 86 -3.63 16.55 -21.52
C GLU A 86 -5.03 17.12 -21.23
N GLU A 87 -5.85 16.43 -20.43
CA GLU A 87 -7.15 16.96 -19.99
C GLU A 87 -7.00 18.28 -19.21
N LEU A 88 -6.05 18.33 -18.28
CA LEU A 88 -5.78 19.51 -17.46
C LEU A 88 -5.18 20.66 -18.28
N ARG A 89 -4.32 20.38 -19.26
CA ARG A 89 -3.85 21.39 -20.24
C ARG A 89 -5.01 21.99 -21.01
N GLY A 90 -5.96 21.18 -21.46
CA GLY A 90 -7.19 21.64 -22.11
C GLY A 90 -8.07 22.53 -21.22
N LYS A 91 -7.93 22.41 -19.89
CA LYS A 91 -8.58 23.25 -18.88
C LYS A 91 -7.77 24.49 -18.47
N GLY A 92 -6.61 24.70 -19.09
CA GLY A 92 -5.76 25.88 -18.87
C GLY A 92 -4.67 25.71 -17.82
N HIS A 93 -4.42 24.50 -17.33
CA HIS A 93 -3.31 24.23 -16.40
C HIS A 93 -1.97 24.19 -17.14
N ALA A 94 -0.99 24.94 -16.63
CA ALA A 94 0.40 24.86 -17.06
C ALA A 94 1.16 23.81 -16.24
N PHE A 95 2.18 23.22 -16.84
CA PHE A 95 3.01 22.19 -16.21
C PHE A 95 4.50 22.54 -16.31
N VAL A 96 5.23 22.24 -15.24
CA VAL A 96 6.69 22.48 -15.14
C VAL A 96 7.47 21.18 -15.17
N SER A 97 6.93 20.13 -14.56
CA SER A 97 7.50 18.78 -14.49
C SER A 97 6.82 17.85 -15.49
N ASP A 98 7.46 16.74 -15.83
CA ASP A 98 6.86 15.66 -16.62
C ASP A 98 6.30 14.53 -15.73
N GLY A 99 6.50 14.63 -14.41
CA GLY A 99 6.04 13.64 -13.44
C GLY A 99 4.54 13.62 -13.19
N ASP A 100 4.08 12.55 -12.55
CA ASP A 100 2.69 12.38 -12.12
C ASP A 100 2.35 13.21 -10.87
N THR A 101 3.36 13.59 -10.08
CA THR A 101 3.21 14.38 -8.85
C THR A 101 2.52 15.72 -9.14
N GLU A 102 2.94 16.45 -10.17
CA GLU A 102 2.28 17.71 -10.55
C GLU A 102 0.85 17.49 -11.02
N VAL A 103 0.60 16.40 -11.75
CA VAL A 103 -0.74 16.04 -12.22
C VAL A 103 -1.69 15.85 -11.03
N VAL A 104 -1.24 15.24 -9.93
CA VAL A 104 -2.06 15.12 -8.70
C VAL A 104 -2.40 16.49 -8.13
N LEU A 105 -1.42 17.41 -8.03
CA LEU A 105 -1.66 18.75 -7.49
C LEU A 105 -2.61 19.57 -8.37
N ARG A 106 -2.43 19.50 -9.70
CA ARG A 106 -3.29 20.16 -10.69
C ARG A 106 -4.70 19.57 -10.70
N ALA A 107 -4.83 18.25 -10.56
CA ALA A 107 -6.11 17.58 -10.44
C ALA A 107 -6.87 18.03 -9.18
N TYR A 108 -6.19 18.16 -8.04
CA TYR A 108 -6.79 18.74 -6.83
C TYR A 108 -7.18 20.21 -7.03
N ALA A 109 -6.34 21.02 -7.68
CA ALA A 109 -6.67 22.42 -7.96
C ALA A 109 -7.93 22.58 -8.81
N GLU A 110 -8.13 21.69 -9.79
CA GLU A 110 -9.27 21.69 -10.70
C GLU A 110 -10.55 21.11 -10.08
N TRP A 111 -10.44 19.94 -9.43
CA TRP A 111 -11.60 19.14 -9.02
C TRP A 111 -11.76 19.01 -7.50
N GLY A 112 -10.86 19.61 -6.72
CA GLY A 112 -10.83 19.44 -5.27
C GLY A 112 -10.65 17.98 -4.88
N GLU A 113 -11.41 17.54 -3.89
CA GLU A 113 -11.35 16.17 -3.36
C GLU A 113 -11.79 15.12 -4.38
N ASP A 114 -12.68 15.47 -5.31
CA ASP A 114 -13.18 14.55 -6.33
C ASP A 114 -12.11 14.17 -7.36
N CYS A 115 -10.92 14.79 -7.32
CA CYS A 115 -9.79 14.42 -8.17
C CYS A 115 -9.46 12.91 -8.07
N VAL A 116 -9.61 12.31 -6.88
CA VAL A 116 -9.31 10.89 -6.62
C VAL A 116 -10.11 9.92 -7.48
N THR A 117 -11.30 10.33 -7.96
CA THR A 117 -12.15 9.50 -8.83
C THR A 117 -11.56 9.35 -10.24
N ARG A 118 -10.70 10.28 -10.65
CA ARG A 118 -10.02 10.29 -11.96
C ARG A 118 -8.63 9.64 -11.93
N LEU A 119 -8.06 9.45 -10.73
CA LEU A 119 -6.74 8.86 -10.58
C LEU A 119 -6.81 7.34 -10.73
N HIS A 120 -6.07 6.81 -11.70
CA HIS A 120 -5.83 5.37 -11.82
C HIS A 120 -4.39 5.08 -11.40
N GLY A 121 -4.20 4.50 -10.22
CA GLY A 121 -2.86 4.29 -9.68
C GLY A 121 -2.86 3.68 -8.29
N MET A 122 -1.66 3.51 -7.75
CA MET A 122 -1.45 3.24 -6.33
C MET A 122 -0.91 4.51 -5.69
N PHE A 123 -1.53 5.00 -4.62
CA PHE A 123 -1.21 6.32 -4.09
C PHE A 123 -1.63 6.52 -2.64
N ALA A 124 -0.79 7.27 -1.94
CA ALA A 124 -1.16 8.03 -0.76
C ALA A 124 -0.65 9.45 -0.98
N PHE A 125 -1.51 10.45 -0.86
CA PHE A 125 -1.10 11.84 -0.95
C PHE A 125 -1.70 12.69 0.16
N VAL A 126 -1.02 13.80 0.44
CA VAL A 126 -1.50 14.86 1.32
C VAL A 126 -1.26 16.21 0.66
N VAL A 127 -2.34 16.97 0.50
CA VAL A 127 -2.33 18.36 0.02
C VAL A 127 -2.60 19.30 1.19
N TRP A 128 -1.75 20.31 1.37
CA TRP A 128 -2.09 21.51 2.12
C TRP A 128 -2.73 22.51 1.18
N ASP A 129 -3.97 22.90 1.48
CA ASP A 129 -4.70 23.97 0.80
C ASP A 129 -4.66 25.22 1.69
N GLY A 130 -3.78 26.16 1.36
CA GLY A 130 -3.55 27.39 2.12
C GLY A 130 -4.76 28.32 2.13
N ARG A 131 -5.49 28.41 1.02
CA ARG A 131 -6.70 29.25 0.89
C ARG A 131 -7.83 28.76 1.77
N ARG A 132 -8.06 27.44 1.80
CA ARG A 132 -9.07 26.80 2.66
C ARG A 132 -8.57 26.51 4.06
N ARG A 133 -7.25 26.59 4.30
CA ARG A 133 -6.57 26.25 5.54
C ARG A 133 -6.91 24.83 6.03
N GLN A 134 -6.71 23.85 5.17
CA GLN A 134 -7.00 22.44 5.46
C GLN A 134 -5.95 21.49 4.86
N LEU A 135 -5.76 20.34 5.49
CA LEU A 135 -5.10 19.19 4.89
C LEU A 135 -6.13 18.29 4.22
N VAL A 136 -5.83 17.82 3.01
CA VAL A 136 -6.61 16.80 2.29
C VAL A 136 -5.71 15.59 2.07
N LEU A 137 -6.09 14.46 2.65
CA LEU A 137 -5.40 13.19 2.55
C LEU A 137 -6.23 12.24 1.71
N ALA A 138 -5.60 11.48 0.82
CA ALA A 138 -6.28 10.43 0.07
C ALA A 138 -5.42 9.18 -0.03
N ARG A 139 -6.08 8.02 -0.06
CA ARG A 139 -5.44 6.71 -0.22
C ARG A 139 -6.16 5.91 -1.30
N ASP A 140 -5.38 5.22 -2.13
CA ASP A 140 -5.86 4.46 -3.28
C ASP A 140 -6.90 3.38 -2.93
N ARG A 141 -7.56 2.86 -3.96
CA ARG A 141 -8.76 1.99 -3.85
C ARG A 141 -8.56 0.77 -2.96
N PHE A 142 -7.37 0.17 -3.00
CA PHE A 142 -7.03 -1.03 -2.23
C PHE A 142 -6.07 -0.75 -1.07
N GLY A 143 -5.64 0.50 -0.90
CA GLY A 143 -4.72 0.89 0.15
C GLY A 143 -3.30 0.36 -0.08
N ILE A 144 -2.89 0.19 -1.34
CA ILE A 144 -1.57 -0.32 -1.73
C ILE A 144 -0.47 0.55 -1.12
N LYS A 145 -0.63 1.88 -1.15
CA LYS A 145 0.30 2.79 -0.47
C LYS A 145 -0.15 3.06 0.96
N PRO A 146 0.75 2.95 1.96
CA PRO A 146 0.39 3.16 3.36
C PRO A 146 0.22 4.64 3.67
N LEU A 147 -0.77 4.94 4.51
CA LEU A 147 -0.98 6.26 5.10
C LEU A 147 -1.54 6.13 6.52
N TYR A 148 -0.68 6.43 7.49
CA TYR A 148 -0.99 6.43 8.91
C TYR A 148 -1.15 7.87 9.41
N TYR A 149 -1.92 8.06 10.48
CA TYR A 149 -2.08 9.34 11.14
C TYR A 149 -2.23 9.21 12.66
N SER A 150 -1.87 10.28 13.35
CA SER A 150 -2.08 10.49 14.78
C SER A 150 -2.75 11.85 14.98
N HIS A 151 -3.82 11.89 15.76
CA HIS A 151 -4.63 13.09 15.97
C HIS A 151 -4.75 13.38 17.47
N SER A 152 -4.19 14.51 17.90
CA SER A 152 -4.29 15.00 19.27
C SER A 152 -4.98 16.36 19.31
N ARG A 153 -5.12 16.97 20.51
CA ARG A 153 -5.63 18.34 20.66
C ARG A 153 -4.65 19.43 20.21
N ALA A 154 -3.38 19.10 20.00
CA ALA A 154 -2.34 20.06 19.65
C ALA A 154 -1.93 19.98 18.18
N HIS A 155 -1.94 18.77 17.62
CA HIS A 155 -1.50 18.53 16.25
C HIS A 155 -2.25 17.37 15.59
N PHE A 156 -2.31 17.45 14.26
CA PHE A 156 -2.58 16.33 13.37
C PHE A 156 -1.29 15.94 12.64
N ARG A 157 -0.91 14.67 12.70
CA ARG A 157 0.28 14.15 12.01
C ARG A 157 -0.07 13.00 11.10
N PHE A 158 0.65 12.87 10.01
CA PHE A 158 0.56 11.75 9.09
C PHE A 158 1.93 11.23 8.70
N ALA A 159 2.02 9.96 8.31
CA ALA A 159 3.21 9.41 7.69
C ALA A 159 2.94 8.12 6.91
N SER A 160 3.90 7.71 6.06
CA SER A 160 3.87 6.39 5.40
C SER A 160 4.13 5.21 6.35
N THR A 161 4.68 5.45 7.54
CA THR A 161 5.02 4.39 8.51
C THR A 161 4.67 4.81 9.95
N SER A 162 4.42 3.84 10.82
CA SER A 162 4.16 4.10 12.25
C SER A 162 5.41 4.61 12.97
N GLN A 163 6.60 4.14 12.57
CA GLN A 163 7.90 4.57 13.07
C GLN A 163 8.09 6.09 12.94
N SER A 164 7.72 6.66 11.79
CA SER A 164 7.80 8.11 11.54
C SER A 164 6.86 8.88 12.48
N LEU A 165 5.63 8.40 12.71
CA LEU A 165 4.71 9.01 13.68
C LEU A 165 5.23 8.93 15.11
N LEU A 166 5.77 7.78 15.51
CA LEU A 166 6.36 7.57 16.84
C LEU A 166 7.53 8.51 17.08
N ALA A 167 8.38 8.73 16.08
CA ALA A 167 9.50 9.67 16.15
C ALA A 167 9.04 11.13 16.31
N GLY A 168 7.83 11.47 15.83
CA GLY A 168 7.20 12.77 16.08
C GLY A 168 6.92 13.06 17.58
N GLY A 169 6.81 12.02 18.41
CA GLY A 169 6.54 12.08 19.85
C GLY A 169 5.05 12.25 20.20
N GLY A 170 4.66 12.19 21.47
CA GLY A 170 3.26 12.51 21.88
C GLY A 170 2.18 11.58 21.31
N VAL A 171 2.56 10.37 20.87
CA VAL A 171 1.64 9.32 20.42
C VAL A 171 1.33 8.39 21.61
N ASP A 172 0.06 8.07 21.80
CA ASP A 172 -0.35 7.03 22.75
C ASP A 172 0.06 5.64 22.25
N ARG A 173 0.94 4.98 23.01
CA ARG A 173 1.51 3.67 22.69
C ARG A 173 0.79 2.53 23.40
N CYS A 174 -0.36 2.76 24.03
CA CYS A 174 -1.17 1.65 24.53
C CYS A 174 -1.53 0.69 23.40
N ILE A 175 -1.67 -0.58 23.75
CA ILE A 175 -2.19 -1.58 22.84
C ILE A 175 -3.70 -1.40 22.73
N ASP A 176 -4.21 -1.26 21.51
CA ASP A 176 -5.64 -1.19 21.23
C ASP A 176 -6.24 -2.61 21.33
N PRO A 177 -7.11 -2.91 22.32
CA PRO A 177 -7.62 -4.26 22.54
C PRO A 177 -8.37 -4.83 21.33
N VAL A 178 -9.08 -3.99 20.59
CA VAL A 178 -9.83 -4.39 19.39
C VAL A 178 -8.87 -4.76 18.27
N ALA A 179 -7.82 -3.95 18.09
CA ALA A 179 -6.79 -4.24 17.09
C ALA A 179 -6.01 -5.52 17.43
N LEU A 180 -5.70 -5.75 18.70
CA LEU A 180 -5.03 -6.95 19.16
C LEU A 180 -5.87 -8.21 18.89
N HIS A 181 -7.18 -8.13 19.14
CA HIS A 181 -8.11 -9.20 18.80
C HIS A 181 -8.12 -9.49 17.29
N HIS A 182 -8.19 -8.47 16.43
CA HIS A 182 -8.07 -8.67 14.99
C HIS A 182 -6.74 -9.30 14.57
N HIS A 183 -5.63 -8.82 15.14
CA HIS A 183 -4.29 -9.29 14.82
C HIS A 183 -4.12 -10.80 15.09
N PHE A 184 -4.62 -11.30 16.22
CA PHE A 184 -4.50 -12.74 16.52
C PHE A 184 -5.49 -13.63 15.78
N THR A 185 -6.59 -13.07 15.26
CA THR A 185 -7.62 -13.82 14.54
C THR A 185 -7.43 -13.80 13.02
N LEU A 186 -6.92 -12.71 12.43
CA LEU A 186 -6.91 -12.46 10.98
C LEU A 186 -5.48 -12.45 10.39
N HIS A 187 -4.65 -13.47 10.64
CA HIS A 187 -3.31 -13.56 10.04
C HIS A 187 -2.45 -12.32 10.27
N ALA A 188 -2.41 -11.80 11.50
CA ALA A 188 -1.75 -10.56 11.89
C ALA A 188 -2.31 -9.26 11.26
N VAL A 189 -3.38 -9.33 10.46
CA VAL A 189 -4.00 -8.17 9.82
C VAL A 189 -4.86 -7.40 10.82
N VAL A 190 -4.61 -6.09 10.91
CA VAL A 190 -5.49 -5.14 11.62
C VAL A 190 -6.25 -4.30 10.59
N PRO A 191 -7.58 -4.48 10.46
CA PRO A 191 -8.40 -3.67 9.56
C PRO A 191 -8.37 -2.17 9.91
N ALA A 192 -8.37 -1.33 8.87
CA ALA A 192 -8.50 0.11 9.03
C ALA A 192 -9.84 0.46 9.72
N PRO A 193 -9.89 1.53 10.55
CA PRO A 193 -8.84 2.53 10.73
C PRO A 193 -7.84 2.19 11.85
N ARG A 194 -7.97 1.05 12.55
CA ARG A 194 -7.17 0.76 13.74
C ARG A 194 -5.73 0.36 13.39
N THR A 195 -4.82 0.53 14.33
CA THR A 195 -3.52 -0.15 14.38
C THR A 195 -3.38 -0.78 15.76
N LEU A 196 -2.35 -1.59 16.00
CA LEU A 196 -2.08 -2.09 17.35
C LEU A 196 -1.86 -0.97 18.38
N LEU A 197 -1.40 0.20 17.95
CA LEU A 197 -1.18 1.34 18.84
C LEU A 197 -2.42 2.24 18.88
N CYS A 198 -2.93 2.52 20.08
CA CYS A 198 -4.12 3.35 20.31
C CYS A 198 -4.02 4.72 19.63
N GLY A 199 -2.86 5.36 19.71
CA GLY A 199 -2.60 6.70 19.18
C GLY A 199 -2.36 6.75 17.67
N ILE A 200 -2.32 5.61 16.99
CA ILE A 200 -2.11 5.55 15.54
C ILE A 200 -3.31 4.91 14.86
N ARG A 201 -3.75 5.55 13.79
CA ARG A 201 -4.79 5.07 12.88
C ARG A 201 -4.24 5.03 11.46
N LYS A 202 -4.84 4.20 10.61
CA LYS A 202 -4.53 4.16 9.17
C LYS A 202 -5.74 4.65 8.37
N LEU A 203 -5.52 5.51 7.38
CA LEU A 203 -6.61 5.95 6.48
C LEU A 203 -7.14 4.72 5.75
N PRO A 204 -8.45 4.41 5.79
CA PRO A 204 -8.98 3.25 5.07
C PRO A 204 -8.72 3.33 3.56
N PRO A 205 -8.58 2.18 2.87
CA PRO A 205 -8.54 2.14 1.41
C PRO A 205 -9.71 2.90 0.78
N ALA A 206 -9.50 3.55 -0.37
CA ALA A 206 -10.54 4.27 -1.10
C ALA A 206 -11.18 5.44 -0.33
N HIS A 207 -10.48 6.05 0.62
CA HIS A 207 -11.02 7.17 1.41
C HIS A 207 -10.23 8.47 1.19
N VAL A 208 -10.97 9.57 1.31
CA VAL A 208 -10.44 10.93 1.47
C VAL A 208 -10.74 11.39 2.89
N MET A 209 -9.74 11.98 3.55
CA MET A 209 -9.87 12.67 4.82
C MET A 209 -9.54 14.14 4.63
N VAL A 210 -10.38 15.02 5.18
CA VAL A 210 -10.10 16.46 5.24
C VAL A 210 -9.99 16.86 6.70
N VAL A 211 -8.91 17.56 7.05
CA VAL A 211 -8.65 18.07 8.40
C VAL A 211 -8.51 19.58 8.32
N ASP A 212 -9.39 20.31 9.01
CA ASP A 212 -9.32 21.77 9.03
C ASP A 212 -8.30 22.30 10.06
N ALA A 213 -8.04 23.61 10.01
CA ALA A 213 -7.11 24.29 10.93
C ALA A 213 -7.50 24.23 12.43
N ARG A 214 -8.70 23.74 12.77
CA ARG A 214 -9.15 23.51 14.16
C ARG A 214 -9.04 22.04 14.56
N GLY A 215 -8.53 21.18 13.69
CA GLY A 215 -8.46 19.73 13.91
C GLY A 215 -9.80 19.04 13.82
N ARG A 216 -10.80 19.59 13.13
CA ARG A 216 -11.98 18.80 12.79
C ARG A 216 -11.68 18.02 11.54
N ASP A 217 -11.90 16.72 11.60
CA ASP A 217 -11.77 15.84 10.44
C ASP A 217 -13.12 15.34 9.93
N ARG A 218 -13.16 15.06 8.63
CA ARG A 218 -14.20 14.25 8.00
C ARG A 218 -13.56 13.25 7.07
N VAL A 219 -14.12 12.05 7.04
CA VAL A 219 -13.65 10.94 6.21
C VAL A 219 -14.80 10.42 5.38
N HIS A 220 -14.58 10.21 4.10
CA HIS A 220 -15.57 9.59 3.21
C HIS A 220 -14.89 8.64 2.22
N ALA A 221 -15.61 7.57 1.86
CA ALA A 221 -15.20 6.66 0.79
C ALA A 221 -15.52 7.30 -0.57
N TYR A 222 -14.56 7.29 -1.49
CA TYR A 222 -14.77 7.73 -2.88
C TYR A 222 -14.98 6.56 -3.84
N TRP A 223 -14.68 5.34 -3.39
CA TRP A 223 -14.86 4.11 -4.15
C TRP A 223 -15.19 2.95 -3.21
N GLU A 224 -16.00 2.01 -3.70
CA GLU A 224 -16.28 0.74 -3.05
C GLU A 224 -16.40 -0.33 -4.14
N LEU A 225 -15.87 -1.53 -3.87
CA LEU A 225 -15.99 -2.66 -4.77
C LEU A 225 -17.46 -3.08 -4.89
N ASP A 226 -17.93 -3.23 -6.12
CA ASP A 226 -19.17 -3.91 -6.41
C ASP A 226 -18.85 -5.36 -6.76
N ALA A 227 -19.05 -6.27 -5.80
CA ALA A 227 -18.76 -7.70 -5.92
C ALA A 227 -20.01 -8.50 -6.33
N ARG A 228 -20.98 -7.84 -6.98
CA ARG A 228 -22.09 -8.50 -7.65
C ARG A 228 -21.64 -8.93 -9.04
N THR A 229 -22.12 -10.09 -9.46
CA THR A 229 -21.91 -10.63 -10.80
C THR A 229 -22.59 -9.67 -11.78
N PRO A 230 -21.82 -8.99 -12.64
CA PRO A 230 -22.41 -8.09 -13.63
C PRO A 230 -23.16 -8.88 -14.70
N ASP A 231 -24.13 -8.24 -15.35
CA ASP A 231 -24.58 -8.69 -16.67
C ASP A 231 -23.35 -8.73 -17.59
N GLY A 232 -23.09 -9.86 -18.22
CA GLY A 232 -21.86 -10.02 -18.99
C GLY A 232 -21.93 -11.07 -20.07
N PRO A 233 -20.76 -11.44 -20.63
CA PRO A 233 -20.68 -12.35 -21.75
C PRO A 233 -21.41 -13.67 -21.54
N ALA A 234 -21.84 -14.28 -22.65
CA ALA A 234 -22.66 -15.48 -22.64
C ALA A 234 -21.88 -16.74 -22.27
N SER A 235 -20.54 -16.68 -22.26
CA SER A 235 -19.67 -17.84 -22.04
C SER A 235 -18.47 -17.54 -21.13
N GLU A 236 -17.97 -18.59 -20.48
CA GLU A 236 -16.74 -18.56 -19.69
C GLU A 236 -15.52 -18.11 -20.52
N TRP A 237 -15.46 -18.50 -21.79
CA TRP A 237 -14.35 -18.12 -22.68
C TRP A 237 -14.31 -16.61 -22.90
N GLU A 238 -15.45 -15.97 -23.11
CA GLU A 238 -15.50 -14.51 -23.29
C GLU A 238 -15.09 -13.79 -21.99
N TRP A 239 -15.48 -14.31 -20.83
CA TRP A 239 -14.98 -13.81 -19.53
C TRP A 239 -13.47 -13.93 -19.41
N ALA A 240 -12.90 -15.09 -19.77
CA ALA A 240 -11.46 -15.32 -19.73
C ALA A 240 -10.71 -14.35 -20.65
N GLU A 241 -11.25 -14.06 -21.84
CA GLU A 241 -10.65 -13.09 -22.76
C GLU A 241 -10.70 -11.66 -22.23
N LEU A 242 -11.82 -11.23 -21.63
CA LEU A 242 -11.91 -9.91 -20.99
C LEU A 242 -10.89 -9.77 -19.86
N VAL A 243 -10.78 -10.78 -18.98
CA VAL A 243 -9.78 -10.80 -17.91
C VAL A 243 -8.37 -10.74 -18.48
N ARG A 244 -8.09 -11.51 -19.53
CA ARG A 244 -6.80 -11.52 -20.21
C ARG A 244 -6.45 -10.15 -20.79
N GLU A 245 -7.40 -9.46 -21.41
CA GLU A 245 -7.21 -8.11 -21.96
C GLU A 245 -6.97 -7.06 -20.87
N GLU A 246 -7.77 -7.06 -19.79
CA GLU A 246 -7.60 -6.14 -18.67
C GLU A 246 -6.27 -6.36 -17.94
N LEU A 247 -5.87 -7.61 -17.71
CA LEU A 247 -4.56 -7.94 -17.14
C LEU A 247 -3.42 -7.50 -18.06
N ARG A 248 -3.52 -7.76 -19.36
CA ARG A 248 -2.53 -7.34 -20.35
C ARG A 248 -2.33 -5.82 -20.30
N GLU A 249 -3.41 -5.05 -20.29
CA GLU A 249 -3.36 -3.59 -20.22
C GLU A 249 -2.82 -3.10 -18.87
N ALA A 250 -3.23 -3.72 -17.76
CA ALA A 250 -2.77 -3.40 -16.41
C ALA A 250 -1.24 -3.60 -16.26
N VAL A 251 -0.70 -4.68 -16.83
CA VAL A 251 0.72 -5.01 -16.86
C VAL A 251 1.49 -4.02 -17.74
N ARG A 252 0.97 -3.74 -18.95
CA ARG A 252 1.55 -2.77 -19.88
C ARG A 252 1.70 -1.40 -19.24
N ARG A 253 0.64 -0.86 -18.65
CA ARG A 253 0.67 0.47 -17.99
C ARG A 253 1.76 0.56 -16.93
N ARG A 254 1.84 -0.44 -16.04
CA ARG A 254 2.85 -0.48 -14.96
C ARG A 254 4.29 -0.52 -15.48
N ARG A 255 4.52 -1.07 -16.68
CA ARG A 255 5.83 -1.05 -17.33
C ARG A 255 6.12 0.29 -18.01
N THR A 256 5.15 0.90 -18.69
CA THR A 256 5.38 2.08 -19.54
C THR A 256 5.41 3.41 -18.80
N VAL A 257 4.94 3.45 -17.54
CA VAL A 257 4.89 4.68 -16.73
C VAL A 257 6.22 4.99 -16.04
N ALA A 258 7.09 4.00 -15.86
CA ALA A 258 8.35 4.15 -15.15
C ALA A 258 9.48 4.54 -16.11
N ASP A 259 10.29 5.53 -15.72
CA ASP A 259 11.49 5.98 -16.44
C ASP A 259 12.75 5.20 -16.00
N VAL A 260 12.56 4.12 -15.24
CA VAL A 260 13.59 3.19 -14.77
C VAL A 260 13.22 1.75 -15.17
N PRO A 261 14.19 0.82 -15.23
CA PRO A 261 13.88 -0.59 -15.45
C PRO A 261 12.87 -1.12 -14.41
N VAL A 262 11.96 -1.99 -14.87
CA VAL A 262 10.96 -2.67 -14.03
C VAL A 262 11.23 -4.17 -14.07
N GLY A 263 11.53 -4.77 -12.92
CA GLY A 263 11.67 -6.22 -12.77
C GLY A 263 10.37 -6.91 -12.41
N VAL A 264 10.42 -8.23 -12.24
CA VAL A 264 9.29 -9.06 -11.78
C VAL A 264 9.79 -10.03 -10.71
N LEU A 265 9.07 -10.13 -9.60
CA LEU A 265 9.26 -11.21 -8.64
C LEU A 265 8.59 -12.48 -9.19
N LEU A 266 9.37 -13.54 -9.36
CA LEU A 266 8.96 -14.79 -10.00
C LEU A 266 9.10 -15.95 -9.00
N SER A 267 7.98 -16.45 -8.47
CA SER A 267 7.99 -17.68 -7.65
C SER A 267 7.92 -18.94 -8.52
N GLY A 268 7.35 -18.83 -9.73
CA GLY A 268 6.95 -19.98 -10.55
C GLY A 268 5.51 -20.42 -10.30
N GLY A 269 4.82 -19.82 -9.33
CA GLY A 269 3.36 -19.89 -9.21
C GLY A 269 2.64 -19.24 -10.39
N LEU A 270 1.35 -19.53 -10.55
CA LEU A 270 0.55 -19.08 -11.69
C LEU A 270 0.59 -17.56 -11.88
N ASP A 271 0.43 -16.79 -10.81
CA ASP A 271 0.26 -15.34 -10.89
C ASP A 271 1.54 -14.64 -11.36
N SER A 272 2.67 -14.97 -10.74
CA SER A 272 3.97 -14.40 -11.11
C SER A 272 4.40 -14.84 -12.51
N SER A 273 4.08 -16.08 -12.90
CA SER A 273 4.34 -16.61 -14.24
C SER A 273 3.50 -15.90 -15.30
N LEU A 274 2.23 -15.62 -15.00
CA LEU A 274 1.33 -14.88 -15.89
C LEU A 274 1.82 -13.45 -16.12
N LEU A 275 2.33 -12.77 -15.08
CA LEU A 275 2.94 -11.45 -15.24
C LEU A 275 4.13 -11.47 -16.21
N VAL A 276 5.03 -12.46 -16.07
CA VAL A 276 6.18 -12.61 -16.98
C VAL A 276 5.71 -12.88 -18.41
N ALA A 277 4.72 -13.77 -18.59
CA ALA A 277 4.15 -14.08 -19.89
C ALA A 277 3.55 -12.83 -20.57
N LEU A 278 2.72 -12.08 -19.85
CA LEU A 278 2.07 -10.86 -20.36
C LEU A 278 3.09 -9.75 -20.67
N LEU A 279 4.17 -9.63 -19.88
CA LEU A 279 5.25 -8.69 -20.19
C LEU A 279 6.04 -9.10 -21.42
N ALA A 280 6.29 -10.40 -21.61
CA ALA A 280 7.03 -10.92 -22.77
C ALA A 280 6.27 -10.67 -24.08
N GLU A 281 4.93 -10.72 -24.07
CA GLU A 281 4.09 -10.38 -25.24
C GLU A 281 4.27 -8.94 -25.73
N HIS A 282 4.65 -8.01 -24.85
CA HIS A 282 4.82 -6.60 -25.19
C HIS A 282 6.20 -6.24 -25.74
N GLY A 283 7.04 -7.24 -26.03
CA GLY A 283 8.33 -7.03 -26.68
C GLY A 283 9.42 -6.54 -25.72
N GLY A 284 10.00 -7.48 -24.97
CA GLY A 284 11.20 -7.23 -24.18
C GLY A 284 12.03 -8.51 -24.04
N SER A 285 13.17 -8.58 -24.71
CA SER A 285 14.16 -9.65 -24.53
C SER A 285 15.09 -9.42 -23.32
N ASP A 286 14.79 -8.42 -22.49
CA ASP A 286 15.61 -7.97 -21.35
C ASP A 286 14.78 -7.87 -20.06
N LEU A 287 13.80 -8.77 -19.89
CA LEU A 287 12.99 -8.84 -18.67
C LEU A 287 13.83 -9.35 -17.50
N LEU A 288 13.99 -8.52 -16.48
CA LEU A 288 14.63 -8.91 -15.22
C LEU A 288 13.61 -9.67 -14.36
N THR A 289 13.93 -10.90 -14.00
CA THR A 289 13.11 -11.72 -13.10
C THR A 289 13.92 -12.12 -11.89
N PHE A 290 13.28 -12.14 -10.71
CA PHE A 290 13.94 -12.42 -9.44
C PHE A 290 13.18 -13.52 -8.71
N SER A 291 13.86 -14.63 -8.42
CA SER A 291 13.35 -15.68 -7.53
C SER A 291 14.09 -15.66 -6.22
N VAL A 292 13.40 -16.02 -5.15
CA VAL A 292 14.01 -16.31 -3.85
C VAL A 292 14.00 -17.80 -3.59
N GLY A 293 15.05 -18.29 -2.94
CA GLY A 293 15.10 -19.65 -2.43
C GLY A 293 15.88 -19.70 -1.14
N PHE A 294 15.34 -20.39 -0.14
CA PHE A 294 15.96 -20.65 1.14
C PHE A 294 16.80 -21.92 1.08
N GLU A 295 17.66 -22.07 2.08
CA GLU A 295 18.45 -23.29 2.28
C GLU A 295 17.53 -24.47 2.61
N ASP A 296 17.74 -25.61 1.92
CA ASP A 296 16.91 -26.79 2.08
C ASP A 296 16.88 -27.26 3.55
N HIS A 297 15.69 -27.63 4.02
CA HIS A 297 15.54 -28.34 5.28
C HIS A 297 15.44 -29.85 4.98
N PRO A 298 15.91 -30.76 5.85
CA PRO A 298 15.87 -32.21 5.61
C PRO A 298 14.51 -32.79 5.16
N HIS A 299 13.41 -32.08 5.39
CA HIS A 299 12.05 -32.51 5.08
C HIS A 299 11.36 -31.67 3.99
N GLU A 300 11.93 -30.53 3.59
CA GLU A 300 11.29 -29.56 2.68
C GLU A 300 12.34 -28.88 1.80
N ARG A 301 12.10 -28.84 0.49
CA ARG A 301 12.93 -28.04 -0.41
C ARG A 301 12.68 -26.57 -0.12
N GLY A 302 13.76 -25.83 0.15
CA GLY A 302 13.70 -24.41 0.51
C GLY A 302 13.53 -23.49 -0.70
N SER A 303 13.58 -24.01 -1.93
CA SER A 303 13.51 -23.19 -3.13
C SER A 303 12.47 -23.66 -4.15
N GLU A 304 11.75 -22.71 -4.73
CA GLU A 304 10.80 -22.89 -5.83
C GLU A 304 11.47 -22.73 -7.20
N PHE A 305 12.81 -22.77 -7.25
CA PHE A 305 13.59 -22.49 -8.45
C PHE A 305 13.26 -23.41 -9.63
N GLU A 306 12.85 -24.65 -9.36
CA GLU A 306 12.40 -25.60 -10.39
C GLU A 306 11.21 -25.07 -11.20
N PHE A 307 10.30 -24.32 -10.57
CA PHE A 307 9.14 -23.74 -11.22
C PHE A 307 9.51 -22.43 -11.93
N SER A 308 10.28 -21.56 -11.27
CA SER A 308 10.69 -20.29 -11.87
C SER A 308 11.60 -20.45 -13.09
N ASP A 309 12.45 -21.49 -13.10
CA ASP A 309 13.36 -21.80 -14.22
C ASP A 309 12.61 -22.09 -15.52
N GLN A 310 11.51 -22.81 -15.45
CA GLN A 310 10.72 -23.18 -16.63
C GLN A 310 10.15 -21.92 -17.29
N VAL A 311 9.67 -20.97 -16.49
CA VAL A 311 9.14 -19.69 -16.97
C VAL A 311 10.28 -18.83 -17.53
N ALA A 312 11.39 -18.71 -16.80
CA ALA A 312 12.55 -17.96 -17.23
C ALA A 312 13.13 -18.47 -18.55
N GLN A 313 13.22 -19.79 -18.73
CA GLN A 313 13.69 -20.43 -19.96
C GLN A 313 12.71 -20.21 -21.12
N ARG A 314 11.41 -20.38 -20.87
CA ARG A 314 10.36 -20.22 -21.88
C ARG A 314 10.35 -18.81 -22.47
N TYR A 315 10.52 -17.79 -21.63
CA TYR A 315 10.43 -16.38 -22.04
C TYR A 315 11.80 -15.70 -22.20
N GLY A 316 12.91 -16.42 -21.99
CA GLY A 316 14.27 -15.92 -22.18
C GLY A 316 14.62 -14.75 -21.25
N THR A 317 14.15 -14.75 -20.00
CA THR A 317 14.35 -13.63 -19.07
C THR A 317 15.76 -13.60 -18.49
N ARG A 318 16.26 -12.42 -18.10
CA ARG A 318 17.45 -12.30 -17.25
C ARG A 318 17.10 -12.65 -15.82
N HIS A 319 17.26 -13.94 -15.53
CA HIS A 319 16.81 -14.52 -14.28
C HIS A 319 17.88 -14.45 -13.19
N HIS A 320 17.54 -13.80 -12.09
CA HIS A 320 18.35 -13.69 -10.88
C HIS A 320 17.77 -14.61 -9.80
N LYS A 321 18.54 -15.64 -9.43
CA LYS A 321 18.20 -16.49 -8.28
C LYS A 321 18.91 -15.96 -7.05
N ILE A 322 18.14 -15.53 -6.07
CA ILE A 322 18.64 -14.99 -4.82
C ILE A 322 18.51 -16.10 -3.78
N HIS A 323 19.65 -16.59 -3.30
CA HIS A 323 19.69 -17.55 -2.22
C HIS A 323 19.87 -16.83 -0.88
N ILE A 324 19.01 -17.15 0.09
CA ILE A 324 19.04 -16.58 1.44
C ILE A 324 19.33 -17.70 2.44
N PRO A 325 20.51 -17.71 3.07
CA PRO A 325 20.84 -18.70 4.10
C PRO A 325 19.91 -18.58 5.32
N ASN A 326 19.56 -19.72 5.93
CA ASN A 326 18.64 -19.73 7.07
C ASN A 326 19.18 -18.98 8.30
N HIS A 327 20.51 -18.97 8.50
CA HIS A 327 21.13 -18.20 9.59
C HIS A 327 20.96 -16.69 9.42
N GLU A 328 21.02 -16.19 8.18
CA GLU A 328 20.85 -14.76 7.89
C GLU A 328 19.42 -14.31 8.22
N VAL A 329 18.42 -15.14 7.97
CA VAL A 329 17.01 -14.86 8.33
C VAL A 329 16.87 -14.62 9.84
N LEU A 330 17.49 -15.46 10.66
CA LEU A 330 17.42 -15.34 12.12
C LEU A 330 18.22 -14.13 12.64
N GLU A 331 19.42 -13.90 12.10
CA GLU A 331 20.28 -12.77 12.52
C GLU A 331 19.67 -11.42 12.14
N ARG A 332 18.99 -11.32 10.99
CA ARG A 332 18.38 -10.10 10.47
C ARG A 332 16.94 -9.88 10.92
N LEU A 333 16.36 -10.81 11.68
CA LEU A 333 14.98 -10.71 12.18
C LEU A 333 14.69 -9.38 12.93
N PRO A 334 15.55 -8.88 13.84
CA PRO A 334 15.29 -7.62 14.53
C PRO A 334 15.17 -6.42 13.57
N GLU A 335 16.01 -6.38 12.53
CA GLU A 335 16.01 -5.30 11.54
C GLU A 335 14.74 -5.34 10.67
N ALA A 336 14.32 -6.54 10.26
CA ALA A 336 13.06 -6.70 9.54
C ALA A 336 11.87 -6.20 10.39
N ILE A 337 11.84 -6.54 11.69
CA ILE A 337 10.81 -6.05 12.63
C ILE A 337 10.85 -4.52 12.76
N ASP A 338 12.03 -3.91 12.86
CA ASP A 338 12.18 -2.46 12.94
C ASP A 338 11.60 -1.73 11.71
N HIS A 339 11.61 -2.38 10.54
CA HIS A 339 11.03 -1.88 9.30
C HIS A 339 9.55 -2.23 9.09
N MET A 340 8.96 -3.10 9.92
CA MET A 340 7.53 -3.43 9.87
C MET A 340 6.70 -2.29 10.48
N SER A 341 5.89 -1.60 9.68
CA SER A 341 4.96 -0.58 10.22
C SER A 341 3.95 -1.19 11.19
N GLU A 342 3.58 -2.44 10.97
CA GLU A 342 2.75 -3.25 11.87
C GLU A 342 3.33 -4.67 11.90
N PRO A 343 3.34 -5.33 13.08
CA PRO A 343 3.88 -6.67 13.20
C PRO A 343 3.18 -7.65 12.25
N MET A 344 3.97 -8.49 11.59
CA MET A 344 3.49 -9.61 10.78
C MET A 344 4.03 -10.91 11.37
N SER A 345 3.22 -11.96 11.41
CA SER A 345 3.56 -13.23 12.06
C SER A 345 4.18 -14.28 11.13
N GLY A 346 4.30 -14.00 9.82
CA GLY A 346 4.84 -14.94 8.82
C GLY A 346 6.35 -14.82 8.62
N GLN A 347 7.03 -15.97 8.47
CA GLN A 347 8.45 -16.05 8.11
C GLN A 347 8.74 -15.29 6.79
N ASP A 348 7.76 -15.32 5.89
CA ASP A 348 7.73 -14.65 4.60
C ASP A 348 8.05 -13.15 4.72
N ALA A 349 7.64 -12.49 5.81
CA ALA A 349 7.88 -11.06 5.97
C ALA A 349 9.38 -10.71 6.08
N VAL A 350 10.16 -11.56 6.76
CA VAL A 350 11.63 -11.39 6.88
C VAL A 350 12.31 -11.77 5.58
N ALA A 351 11.84 -12.85 4.95
CA ALA A 351 12.23 -13.26 3.62
C ALA A 351 12.06 -12.15 2.57
N PHE A 352 10.89 -11.50 2.56
CA PHE A 352 10.59 -10.38 1.66
C PHE A 352 11.46 -9.15 1.95
N TYR A 353 11.82 -8.91 3.22
CA TYR A 353 12.76 -7.85 3.59
C TYR A 353 14.13 -8.07 2.93
N LEU A 354 14.71 -9.25 3.15
CA LEU A 354 16.01 -9.64 2.59
C LEU A 354 15.97 -9.73 1.05
N LEU A 355 14.89 -10.26 0.48
CA LEU A 355 14.68 -10.26 -0.97
C LEU A 355 14.66 -8.83 -1.51
N SER A 356 13.93 -7.92 -0.87
CA SER A 356 13.83 -6.53 -1.31
C SER A 356 15.18 -5.82 -1.25
N GLU A 357 15.99 -6.08 -0.23
CA GLU A 357 17.37 -5.59 -0.11
C GLU A 357 18.20 -6.02 -1.34
N ARG A 358 18.24 -7.33 -1.63
CA ARG A 358 19.02 -7.89 -2.75
C ARG A 358 18.51 -7.44 -4.12
N VAL A 359 17.19 -7.38 -4.31
CA VAL A 359 16.58 -6.89 -5.55
C VAL A 359 16.92 -5.41 -5.80
N SER A 360 17.01 -4.61 -4.73
CA SER A 360 17.32 -3.18 -4.84
C SER A 360 18.72 -2.89 -5.39
N GLU A 361 19.65 -3.84 -5.30
CA GLU A 361 20.98 -3.77 -5.92
C GLU A 361 20.90 -3.82 -7.46
N HIS A 362 19.81 -4.35 -8.01
CA HIS A 362 19.61 -4.54 -9.44
C HIS A 362 18.59 -3.55 -10.04
N VAL A 363 17.50 -3.27 -9.32
CA VAL A 363 16.36 -2.53 -9.86
C VAL A 363 15.56 -1.81 -8.78
N LYS A 364 15.06 -0.61 -9.10
CA LYS A 364 14.25 0.23 -8.18
C LYS A 364 12.78 -0.19 -8.09
N VAL A 365 12.26 -0.86 -9.12
CA VAL A 365 10.84 -1.18 -9.28
C VAL A 365 10.68 -2.64 -9.69
N VAL A 366 9.83 -3.37 -8.98
CA VAL A 366 9.41 -4.72 -9.36
C VAL A 366 7.89 -4.84 -9.36
N GLN A 367 7.38 -5.71 -10.23
CA GLN A 367 5.99 -6.19 -10.20
C GLN A 367 5.92 -7.49 -9.38
N SER A 368 4.81 -7.67 -8.68
CA SER A 368 4.51 -8.86 -7.87
C SER A 368 3.09 -9.33 -8.19
N GLY A 369 2.86 -10.64 -8.10
CA GLY A 369 1.55 -11.28 -8.33
C GLY A 369 0.59 -11.17 -7.15
N GLN A 370 0.97 -10.50 -6.06
CA GLN A 370 0.11 -10.31 -4.88
C GLN A 370 -1.23 -9.65 -5.23
N GLY A 371 -2.31 -10.14 -4.63
CA GLY A 371 -3.68 -9.71 -4.90
C GLY A 371 -4.46 -10.66 -5.81
N ALA A 372 -3.79 -11.60 -6.49
CA ALA A 372 -4.45 -12.53 -7.40
C ALA A 372 -5.37 -13.51 -6.65
N ASP A 373 -4.87 -14.14 -5.58
CA ASP A 373 -5.67 -15.08 -4.78
C ASP A 373 -6.92 -14.44 -4.17
N GLU A 374 -6.82 -13.19 -3.72
CA GLU A 374 -7.95 -12.44 -3.16
C GLU A 374 -9.01 -12.08 -4.21
N VAL A 375 -8.60 -11.89 -5.47
CA VAL A 375 -9.51 -11.53 -6.58
C VAL A 375 -10.12 -12.78 -7.21
N PHE A 376 -9.35 -13.84 -7.40
CA PHE A 376 -9.77 -15.05 -8.13
C PHE A 376 -10.18 -16.22 -7.23
N GLY A 377 -10.11 -16.07 -5.90
CA GLY A 377 -10.45 -17.14 -4.97
C GLY A 377 -9.41 -18.25 -4.95
N GLY A 378 -8.12 -17.91 -5.06
CA GLY A 378 -7.02 -18.88 -5.26
C GLY A 378 -6.61 -19.67 -4.02
N TYR A 379 -7.03 -19.24 -2.82
CA TYR A 379 -6.70 -19.96 -1.59
C TYR A 379 -7.42 -21.30 -1.45
N PHE A 380 -6.71 -22.31 -0.95
CA PHE A 380 -7.21 -23.69 -0.82
C PHE A 380 -8.47 -23.82 0.06
N TRP A 381 -8.73 -22.84 0.94
CA TRP A 381 -9.88 -22.87 1.83
C TRP A 381 -11.18 -22.44 1.18
N TYR A 382 -11.19 -21.74 0.03
CA TYR A 382 -12.43 -21.32 -0.61
C TYR A 382 -13.35 -22.52 -0.98
N PRO A 383 -12.85 -23.59 -1.62
CA PRO A 383 -13.65 -24.79 -1.85
C PRO A 383 -14.14 -25.47 -0.57
N LEU A 384 -13.35 -25.41 0.51
CA LEU A 384 -13.73 -25.98 1.81
C LEU A 384 -14.84 -25.18 2.47
N MET A 385 -14.77 -23.84 2.40
CA MET A 385 -15.81 -22.93 2.88
C MET A 385 -17.14 -23.15 2.15
N GLU A 386 -17.10 -23.34 0.82
CA GLU A 386 -18.30 -23.56 0.01
C GLU A 386 -19.01 -24.88 0.39
N GLN A 387 -18.23 -25.93 0.67
CA GLN A 387 -18.76 -27.24 1.07
C GLN A 387 -19.23 -27.30 2.53
N ALA A 388 -18.82 -26.34 3.37
CA ALA A 388 -19.16 -26.34 4.79
C ALA A 388 -20.63 -25.94 5.05
N SER A 389 -21.18 -26.46 6.13
CA SER A 389 -22.54 -26.14 6.59
C SER A 389 -22.51 -25.05 7.67
N GLY A 390 -23.54 -24.21 7.72
CA GLY A 390 -23.68 -23.15 8.71
C GLY A 390 -23.97 -21.80 8.06
N SER A 391 -24.01 -20.75 8.88
CA SER A 391 -24.04 -19.37 8.40
C SER A 391 -22.73 -18.97 7.72
N ASP A 392 -22.75 -17.90 6.92
CA ASP A 392 -21.56 -17.40 6.22
C ASP A 392 -20.39 -17.11 7.18
N LEU A 393 -20.69 -16.59 8.37
CA LEU A 393 -19.68 -16.36 9.41
C LEU A 393 -19.10 -17.68 9.93
N GLU A 394 -19.92 -18.69 10.17
CA GLU A 394 -19.46 -19.99 10.65
C GLU A 394 -18.56 -20.68 9.63
N ARG A 395 -18.97 -20.66 8.35
CA ARG A 395 -18.17 -21.17 7.24
C ARG A 395 -16.85 -20.41 7.12
N PHE A 396 -16.87 -19.07 7.17
CA PHE A 396 -15.67 -18.26 7.06
C PHE A 396 -14.70 -18.48 8.22
N ARG A 397 -15.18 -18.37 9.47
CA ARG A 397 -14.31 -18.44 10.66
C ARG A 397 -13.64 -19.81 10.81
N GLN A 398 -14.29 -20.88 10.38
CA GLN A 398 -13.75 -22.24 10.51
C GLN A 398 -12.44 -22.44 9.73
N PHE A 399 -12.28 -21.77 8.59
CA PHE A 399 -11.11 -21.98 7.71
C PHE A 399 -10.19 -20.76 7.61
N TYR A 400 -10.64 -19.56 7.99
CA TYR A 400 -9.84 -18.33 7.91
C TYR A 400 -9.31 -17.87 9.26
N PHE A 401 -10.00 -18.11 10.38
CA PHE A 401 -9.53 -17.57 11.65
C PHE A 401 -8.36 -18.39 12.17
N ASP A 402 -7.24 -17.72 12.46
CA ASP A 402 -6.09 -18.37 13.11
C ASP A 402 -6.41 -18.80 14.54
N ARG A 403 -7.14 -17.95 15.26
CA ARG A 403 -7.51 -18.14 16.66
C ARG A 403 -8.93 -17.66 16.89
N ASP A 404 -9.70 -18.50 17.56
CA ASP A 404 -11.03 -18.14 18.02
C ASP A 404 -10.97 -17.20 19.23
N HIS A 405 -12.14 -16.67 19.59
CA HIS A 405 -12.27 -15.73 20.69
C HIS A 405 -11.84 -16.33 22.04
N ASP A 406 -12.15 -17.60 22.29
CA ASP A 406 -11.85 -18.25 23.56
C ASP A 406 -10.33 -18.49 23.70
N GLU A 407 -9.64 -18.83 22.60
CA GLU A 407 -8.17 -18.89 22.57
C GLU A 407 -7.55 -17.51 22.79
N PHE A 408 -8.08 -16.47 22.14
CA PHE A 408 -7.63 -15.10 22.37
C PHE A 408 -7.72 -14.70 23.85
N LEU A 409 -8.84 -14.97 24.52
CA LEU A 409 -9.02 -14.65 25.94
C LEU A 409 -8.04 -15.39 26.86
N ARG A 410 -7.62 -16.61 26.49
CA ARG A 410 -6.59 -17.37 27.23
C ARG A 410 -5.18 -16.82 27.04
N LEU A 411 -4.90 -16.22 25.88
CA LEU A 411 -3.57 -15.73 25.49
C LEU A 411 -3.34 -14.27 25.89
N ALA A 412 -4.34 -13.42 25.72
CA ALA A 412 -4.23 -11.98 25.95
C ALA A 412 -4.36 -11.63 27.44
N ALA A 413 -3.66 -10.57 27.87
CA ALA A 413 -3.82 -10.02 29.21
C ALA A 413 -5.25 -9.51 29.44
N ASP A 414 -5.75 -9.62 30.68
CA ASP A 414 -7.12 -9.22 31.07
C ASP A 414 -7.49 -7.79 30.65
N SER A 415 -6.53 -6.87 30.64
CA SER A 415 -6.74 -5.48 30.20
C SER A 415 -7.08 -5.35 28.71
N CYS A 416 -6.83 -6.39 27.91
CA CYS A 416 -7.12 -6.45 26.48
C CYS A 416 -8.36 -7.30 26.17
N HIS A 417 -9.04 -7.84 27.19
CA HIS A 417 -10.26 -8.62 26.99
C HIS A 417 -11.42 -7.72 26.55
N GLY A 418 -12.41 -8.32 25.89
CA GLY A 418 -13.60 -7.66 25.38
C GLY A 418 -14.52 -8.67 24.69
N PRO A 419 -15.59 -8.23 24.02
CA PRO A 419 -16.40 -9.10 23.16
C PRO A 419 -15.60 -9.62 21.96
N ASP A 420 -16.17 -10.59 21.24
CA ASP A 420 -15.65 -11.10 19.97
C ASP A 420 -15.76 -10.02 18.86
N TYR A 421 -14.80 -9.11 18.87
CA TYR A 421 -14.74 -7.99 17.94
C TYR A 421 -14.59 -8.45 16.49
N THR A 422 -13.81 -9.50 16.24
CA THR A 422 -13.53 -9.96 14.88
C THR A 422 -14.75 -10.61 14.24
N SER A 423 -15.46 -11.50 14.95
CA SER A 423 -16.69 -12.09 14.42
C SER A 423 -17.76 -11.03 14.14
N ALA A 424 -17.89 -10.02 15.01
CA ALA A 424 -18.81 -8.91 14.80
C ALA A 424 -18.48 -8.11 13.52
N LEU A 425 -17.19 -7.79 13.32
CA LEU A 425 -16.72 -7.11 12.10
C LEU A 425 -16.99 -7.95 10.85
N VAL A 426 -16.60 -9.22 10.85
CA VAL A 426 -16.77 -10.11 9.69
C VAL A 426 -18.24 -10.32 9.36
N ALA A 427 -19.10 -10.52 10.37
CA ALA A 427 -20.54 -10.62 10.18
C ALA A 427 -21.15 -9.36 9.56
N GLU A 428 -20.67 -8.16 9.92
CA GLU A 428 -21.09 -6.92 9.28
C GLU A 428 -20.67 -6.88 7.80
N ARG A 429 -19.42 -7.30 7.50
CA ARG A 429 -18.88 -7.29 6.14
C ARG A 429 -19.59 -8.27 5.21
N LEU A 430 -19.87 -9.48 5.69
CA LEU A 430 -20.59 -10.51 4.93
C LEU A 430 -22.05 -10.12 4.62
N ARG A 431 -22.63 -9.15 5.33
CA ARG A 431 -24.01 -8.67 5.10
C ARG A 431 -24.11 -7.46 4.17
N ARG A 432 -23.00 -6.97 3.61
CA ARG A 432 -23.01 -5.78 2.74
C ARG A 432 -23.78 -6.04 1.45
N ALA A 433 -24.61 -5.08 1.04
CA ALA A 433 -25.55 -5.21 -0.07
C ALA A 433 -24.93 -5.22 -1.49
N ARG A 434 -23.59 -5.13 -1.61
CA ARG A 434 -22.85 -5.08 -2.88
C ARG A 434 -21.99 -6.33 -3.11
N ALA A 435 -22.44 -7.46 -2.59
CA ALA A 435 -21.86 -8.77 -2.85
C ALA A 435 -23.00 -9.73 -3.14
N ASP A 436 -22.81 -10.61 -4.13
CA ASP A 436 -23.72 -11.74 -4.31
C ASP A 436 -23.58 -12.73 -3.16
N ARG A 437 -24.62 -13.54 -2.94
CA ARG A 437 -24.66 -14.58 -1.91
C ARG A 437 -24.12 -15.89 -2.40
#